data_AF-A0A938N505-F1
#
_entry.id   AF-A0A938N505-F1
#
_cell.length_a   1.000
_cell.length_b   1.000
_cell.length_c   1.000
_cell.angle_alpha   90.00
_cell.angle_beta   90.00
_cell.angle_gamma   90.00
#
_symmetry.space_group_name_H-M   'P 1'
#
loop_
_entity.id
_entity.type
_entity.pdbx_description
1 polymer ?
#
loop_
_entity_poly.entity_id
_entity_poly.type
_entity_poly.pdbx_seq_one_letter_code
_entity_poly.pdbx_strand_id
1 'polypeptide(L)'
;MAYYTKLGKLPSKRHVQFRAPNGRLYSEEVFGTEGFTGPTSTLYHINAPTQVSGWEPLYDAQPEYAELNVMRMRHTRSSPMPTQGDPITGRVVLYGNADVEMGVCVPAEGMDYHYKSVFDDCLFVHHGRGTLYTMFGAIPFGPKDYLVIPKGTIYRLVFDKAKANEPANRFVFMEAVNGSLILPPPRYLAKKSSQFLEHAPFCERDLRLPQLPMTFDERGEFEVRIKSRGWVHSYTHAYHPLDVVGWDGCVYPYAFNIDDFSPIVGKHHLPPPIHQTFEAHNFVICSFCPRLLDFHPDAIVVPYNHSNLDSDEVLYYVEGNYKARRGIESGSLTLHPQGIPHGPHPGTVESTIGMTHTDELAVMCDTFRPLVATRAAVELDEPLYPASWDEGALTASSKVRAPKAAKAAAESKAAKQSSKGKTARRAPARTAITNTWD
;
A
#
# COMPACT_ATOMS: atom_id res chain seq x y z
N MET A 1 7.22 13.57 5.89
CA MET A 1 8.65 13.34 5.59
C MET A 1 9.42 14.62 5.89
N ALA A 2 10.53 14.55 6.63
CA ALA A 2 10.98 15.72 7.38
C ALA A 2 11.90 16.71 6.64
N TYR A 3 12.23 16.48 5.38
CA TYR A 3 13.00 17.46 4.61
C TYR A 3 12.09 18.40 3.83
N TYR A 4 12.44 19.69 3.93
CA TYR A 4 11.74 20.76 3.24
C TYR A 4 11.92 20.67 1.73
N THR A 5 10.81 20.60 1.01
CA THR A 5 10.78 20.52 -0.45
C THR A 5 9.93 21.65 -1.01
N LYS A 6 10.20 22.03 -2.25
CA LYS A 6 9.38 22.97 -3.02
C LYS A 6 9.23 22.53 -4.47
N LEU A 7 8.08 22.79 -5.07
CA LEU A 7 7.84 22.59 -6.50
C LEU A 7 6.90 23.68 -7.04
N GLY A 8 7.10 24.11 -8.28
CA GLY A 8 6.26 25.10 -8.94
C GLY A 8 6.54 26.56 -8.55
N LYS A 9 5.53 27.42 -8.67
CA LYS A 9 5.63 28.88 -8.48
C LYS A 9 5.29 29.27 -7.05
N LEU A 10 6.13 30.08 -6.42
CA LEU A 10 5.97 30.50 -5.02
C LEU A 10 6.16 32.02 -4.86
N PRO A 11 5.47 32.66 -3.90
CA PRO A 11 5.79 34.02 -3.48
C PRO A 11 7.13 34.08 -2.73
N SER A 12 7.65 35.29 -2.54
CA SER A 12 8.91 35.51 -1.80
C SER A 12 8.82 35.19 -0.30
N LYS A 13 7.60 35.21 0.26
CA LYS A 13 7.31 34.90 1.66
C LYS A 13 5.91 34.31 1.78
N ARG A 14 5.67 33.48 2.79
CA ARG A 14 4.32 32.98 3.11
C ARG A 14 3.38 34.14 3.43
N HIS A 15 2.11 33.97 3.11
CA HIS A 15 1.04 34.90 3.45
C HIS A 15 1.26 36.34 2.95
N VAL A 16 1.71 36.47 1.70
CA VAL A 16 1.81 37.74 0.97
C VAL A 16 1.05 37.65 -0.35
N GLN A 17 0.82 38.79 -1.01
CA GLN A 17 0.14 38.80 -2.30
C GLN A 17 0.90 37.95 -3.33
N PHE A 18 0.23 36.93 -3.87
CA PHE A 18 0.75 36.11 -4.96
C PHE A 18 -0.26 36.10 -6.11
N ARG A 19 0.07 36.79 -7.21
CA ARG A 19 -0.86 37.03 -8.31
C ARG A 19 -0.59 36.12 -9.50
N ALA A 20 -1.66 35.60 -10.09
CA ALA A 20 -1.66 34.98 -11.40
C ALA A 20 -1.40 36.03 -12.51
N PRO A 21 -1.02 35.61 -13.74
CA PRO A 21 -0.78 36.55 -14.85
C PRO A 21 -1.97 37.46 -15.18
N ASN A 22 -3.20 37.02 -14.90
CA ASN A 22 -4.43 37.80 -15.07
C ASN A 22 -4.71 38.81 -13.93
N GLY A 23 -3.80 38.94 -12.96
CA GLY A 23 -3.89 39.88 -11.84
C GLY A 23 -4.69 39.38 -10.62
N ARG A 24 -5.41 38.25 -10.72
CA ARG A 24 -6.10 37.64 -9.57
C ARG A 24 -5.09 37.03 -8.59
N LEU A 25 -5.47 36.93 -7.32
CA LEU A 25 -4.66 36.20 -6.32
C LEU A 25 -4.84 34.69 -6.49
N TYR A 26 -3.74 33.94 -6.36
CA TYR A 26 -3.81 32.51 -6.04
C TYR A 26 -4.35 32.34 -4.61
N SER A 27 -5.06 31.25 -4.36
CA SER A 27 -5.58 30.92 -3.02
C SER A 27 -4.53 30.12 -2.24
N GLU A 28 -4.12 30.62 -1.08
CA GLU A 28 -3.15 29.96 -0.20
C GLU A 28 -3.86 28.95 0.72
N GLU A 29 -3.35 27.73 0.80
CA GLU A 29 -3.76 26.69 1.75
C GLU A 29 -2.57 26.27 2.61
N VAL A 30 -2.72 26.30 3.93
CA VAL A 30 -1.79 25.60 4.83
C VAL A 30 -2.33 24.20 5.06
N PHE A 31 -1.68 23.23 4.42
CA PHE A 31 -1.94 21.80 4.58
C PHE A 31 -1.13 21.26 5.75
N GLY A 32 -1.75 21.28 6.92
CA GLY A 32 -1.11 20.97 8.19
C GLY A 32 -1.59 19.69 8.84
N THR A 33 -0.75 19.14 9.71
CA THR A 33 -1.06 18.01 10.57
C THR A 33 -1.02 18.43 12.04
N GLU A 34 -1.68 17.66 12.92
CA GLU A 34 -1.65 17.85 14.38
C GLU A 34 -2.04 19.27 14.86
N GLY A 35 -2.96 19.94 14.19
CA GLY A 35 -3.45 21.25 14.65
C GLY A 35 -2.36 22.32 14.71
N PHE A 36 -1.52 22.40 13.66
CA PHE A 36 -0.44 23.38 13.48
C PHE A 36 0.85 23.13 14.27
N THR A 37 0.95 22.03 15.04
CA THR A 37 2.21 21.64 15.71
C THR A 37 3.02 20.61 14.92
N GLY A 38 2.36 19.87 14.02
CA GLY A 38 3.00 18.87 13.16
C GLY A 38 3.61 19.48 11.89
N PRO A 39 4.16 18.64 10.99
CA PRO A 39 4.65 19.08 9.69
C PRO A 39 3.50 19.69 8.85
N THR A 40 3.88 20.65 8.00
CA THR A 40 2.96 21.36 7.10
C THR A 40 3.54 21.47 5.68
N SER A 41 2.66 21.61 4.70
CA SER A 41 2.97 22.18 3.39
C SER A 41 2.06 23.37 3.10
N THR A 42 2.58 24.41 2.45
CA THR A 42 1.79 25.55 1.96
C THR A 42 1.58 25.38 0.47
N LEU A 43 0.33 25.39 0.02
CA LEU A 43 -0.06 25.22 -1.38
C LEU A 43 -0.68 26.51 -1.91
N TYR A 44 -0.48 26.76 -3.20
CA TYR A 44 -1.05 27.92 -3.89
C TYR A 44 -1.91 27.41 -5.05
N HIS A 45 -3.23 27.57 -4.92
CA HIS A 45 -4.24 27.08 -5.84
C HIS A 45 -4.69 28.16 -6.83
N ILE A 46 -5.10 27.74 -8.03
CA ILE A 46 -5.79 28.62 -8.99
C ILE A 46 -7.17 29.01 -8.46
N ASN A 47 -7.88 28.07 -7.84
CA ASN A 47 -9.22 28.23 -7.30
C ASN A 47 -9.20 27.98 -5.78
N ALA A 48 -10.08 28.63 -5.02
CA ALA A 48 -10.09 28.42 -3.57
C ALA A 48 -10.50 26.96 -3.26
N PRO A 49 -9.69 26.17 -2.53
CA PRO A 49 -9.92 24.73 -2.33
C PRO A 49 -11.20 24.40 -1.54
N THR A 50 -11.85 25.41 -0.97
CA THR A 50 -13.13 25.33 -0.25
C THR A 50 -14.35 25.27 -1.16
N GLN A 51 -14.20 25.47 -2.47
CA GLN A 51 -15.29 25.49 -3.43
C GLN A 51 -15.77 24.07 -3.77
N VAL A 52 -17.00 23.75 -3.35
CA VAL A 52 -17.70 22.49 -3.61
C VAL A 52 -19.12 22.80 -4.09
N SER A 53 -19.59 22.12 -5.13
CA SER A 53 -20.94 22.31 -5.71
C SER A 53 -21.97 21.28 -5.22
N GLY A 54 -21.53 20.15 -4.68
CA GLY A 54 -22.40 19.11 -4.14
C GLY A 54 -21.64 18.07 -3.33
N TRP A 55 -22.36 17.32 -2.50
CA TRP A 55 -21.82 16.19 -1.76
C TRP A 55 -22.90 15.14 -1.45
N GLU A 56 -22.51 13.88 -1.37
CA GLU A 56 -23.38 12.78 -0.94
C GLU A 56 -22.58 11.62 -0.32
N PRO A 57 -23.14 10.85 0.65
CA PRO A 57 -22.54 9.60 1.08
C PRO A 57 -22.64 8.55 -0.04
N LEU A 58 -21.59 7.75 -0.23
CA LEU A 58 -21.56 6.70 -1.25
C LEU A 58 -21.75 5.30 -0.65
N TYR A 59 -20.80 4.87 0.18
CA TYR A 59 -20.80 3.51 0.73
C TYR A 59 -20.05 3.42 2.06
N ASP A 60 -20.42 2.40 2.83
CA ASP A 60 -19.70 1.96 4.03
C ASP A 60 -18.37 1.30 3.61
N ALA A 61 -17.28 1.75 4.22
CA ALA A 61 -15.92 1.27 3.95
C ALA A 61 -15.33 0.50 5.14
N GLN A 62 -16.13 0.20 6.16
CA GLN A 62 -15.69 -0.61 7.29
C GLN A 62 -15.54 -2.07 6.88
N PRO A 63 -14.42 -2.73 7.23
CA PRO A 63 -14.25 -4.15 6.94
C PRO A 63 -15.16 -5.01 7.83
N GLU A 64 -15.61 -6.14 7.28
CA GLU A 64 -16.32 -7.16 8.05
C GLU A 64 -15.31 -8.03 8.81
N TYR A 65 -15.03 -7.66 10.06
CA TYR A 65 -14.18 -8.44 10.96
C TYR A 65 -14.84 -9.77 11.33
N ALA A 66 -14.03 -10.84 11.35
CA ALA A 66 -14.45 -12.20 11.64
C ALA A 66 -13.53 -12.85 12.69
N GLU A 67 -14.01 -13.93 13.31
CA GLU A 67 -13.21 -14.76 14.21
C GLU A 67 -12.53 -13.99 15.38
N LEU A 68 -13.24 -13.00 15.95
CA LEU A 68 -12.78 -12.10 17.03
C LEU A 68 -12.19 -12.80 18.27
N ASN A 69 -12.57 -14.06 18.52
CA ASN A 69 -12.14 -14.84 19.67
C ASN A 69 -11.23 -16.02 19.27
N VAL A 70 -10.67 -16.02 18.06
CA VAL A 70 -9.82 -17.11 17.55
C VAL A 70 -8.36 -16.67 17.56
N MET A 71 -7.57 -17.31 18.41
CA MET A 71 -6.12 -17.15 18.50
C MET A 71 -5.44 -18.28 17.71
N ARG A 72 -5.08 -18.01 16.45
CA ARG A 72 -4.52 -19.01 15.53
C ARG A 72 -3.58 -18.36 14.51
N MET A 73 -2.46 -19.01 14.22
CA MET A 73 -1.60 -18.64 13.10
C MET A 73 -2.34 -18.85 11.77
N ARG A 74 -2.19 -17.93 10.82
CA ARG A 74 -2.92 -17.97 9.54
C ARG A 74 -1.97 -17.94 8.35
N HIS A 75 -2.40 -18.57 7.27
CA HIS A 75 -1.77 -18.45 5.96
C HIS A 75 -2.86 -18.12 4.94
N THR A 76 -2.94 -16.86 4.56
CA THR A 76 -3.88 -16.36 3.57
C THR A 76 -3.26 -16.44 2.18
N ARG A 77 -3.87 -17.20 1.28
CA ARG A 77 -3.41 -17.35 -0.10
C ARG A 77 -4.08 -16.29 -0.97
N SER A 78 -3.45 -15.11 -1.09
CA SER A 78 -4.03 -13.99 -1.84
C SER A 78 -3.75 -14.02 -3.35
N SER A 79 -2.82 -14.85 -3.81
CA SER A 79 -2.40 -14.95 -5.22
C SER A 79 -3.58 -15.27 -6.16
N PRO A 80 -4.54 -16.16 -5.80
CA PRO A 80 -5.71 -16.46 -6.62
C PRO A 80 -6.83 -15.40 -6.60
N MET A 81 -6.69 -14.31 -5.83
CA MET A 81 -7.72 -13.27 -5.78
C MET A 81 -8.03 -12.75 -7.20
N PRO A 82 -9.32 -12.66 -7.58
CA PRO A 82 -9.70 -12.16 -8.89
C PRO A 82 -9.43 -10.65 -8.98
N THR A 83 -9.24 -10.16 -10.21
CA THR A 83 -9.28 -8.72 -10.46
C THR A 83 -10.68 -8.19 -10.15
N GLN A 84 -10.80 -7.10 -9.39
CA GLN A 84 -12.07 -6.44 -9.09
C GLN A 84 -11.89 -4.95 -8.79
N GLY A 85 -12.92 -4.15 -9.11
CA GLY A 85 -12.96 -2.73 -8.81
C GLY A 85 -11.78 -1.92 -9.36
N ASP A 86 -11.65 -0.69 -8.87
CA ASP A 86 -10.53 0.21 -9.14
C ASP A 86 -9.51 0.18 -7.98
N PRO A 87 -8.41 0.98 -8.00
CA PRO A 87 -7.42 0.99 -6.93
C PRO A 87 -7.89 1.42 -5.51
N ILE A 88 -9.14 1.84 -5.35
CA ILE A 88 -9.79 2.13 -4.07
C ILE A 88 -10.88 1.09 -3.81
N THR A 89 -11.83 0.91 -4.73
CA THR A 89 -12.99 0.02 -4.56
C THR A 89 -12.63 -1.47 -4.67
N GLY A 90 -11.51 -1.80 -5.34
CA GLY A 90 -10.91 -3.13 -5.35
C GLY A 90 -10.13 -3.47 -4.08
N ARG A 91 -10.05 -2.52 -3.13
CA ARG A 91 -9.65 -2.63 -1.72
C ARG A 91 -10.15 -3.90 -1.03
N VAL A 92 -9.34 -4.95 -0.78
CA VAL A 92 -9.74 -6.07 0.10
C VAL A 92 -8.90 -6.08 1.36
N VAL A 93 -9.48 -5.61 2.47
CA VAL A 93 -8.85 -5.69 3.80
C VAL A 93 -8.83 -7.14 4.26
N LEU A 94 -7.66 -7.63 4.68
CA LEU A 94 -7.46 -8.99 5.17
C LEU A 94 -7.29 -9.00 6.70
N TYR A 95 -6.53 -8.05 7.21
CA TYR A 95 -6.25 -7.91 8.64
C TYR A 95 -6.39 -6.45 9.03
N GLY A 96 -6.94 -6.19 10.21
CA GLY A 96 -7.02 -4.84 10.72
C GLY A 96 -7.31 -4.75 12.20
N ASN A 97 -7.08 -3.57 12.74
CA ASN A 97 -7.42 -3.17 14.09
C ASN A 97 -7.67 -1.64 14.13
N ALA A 98 -7.66 -1.04 15.32
CA ALA A 98 -7.87 0.40 15.46
C ALA A 98 -6.69 1.27 15.00
N ASP A 99 -5.52 0.68 14.73
CA ASP A 99 -4.30 1.38 14.32
C ASP A 99 -4.03 1.27 12.82
N VAL A 100 -4.24 0.09 12.23
CA VAL A 100 -3.97 -0.17 10.80
C VAL A 100 -5.01 -1.11 10.19
N GLU A 101 -5.36 -0.85 8.92
CA GLU A 101 -6.02 -1.80 8.02
C GLU A 101 -5.04 -2.20 6.92
N MET A 102 -4.84 -3.50 6.71
CA MET A 102 -3.95 -4.00 5.67
C MET A 102 -4.60 -5.07 4.79
N GLY A 103 -4.18 -5.13 3.53
CA GLY A 103 -4.75 -6.06 2.59
C GLY A 103 -4.16 -5.97 1.20
N VAL A 104 -4.89 -6.49 0.22
CA VAL A 104 -4.45 -6.61 -1.16
C VAL A 104 -5.48 -5.97 -2.09
N CYS A 105 -5.00 -5.31 -3.14
CA CYS A 105 -5.82 -4.85 -4.24
C CYS A 105 -5.30 -5.44 -5.55
N VAL A 106 -6.21 -5.97 -6.36
CA VAL A 106 -5.96 -6.42 -7.73
C VAL A 106 -6.98 -5.71 -8.63
N PRO A 107 -6.73 -4.45 -9.05
CA PRO A 107 -7.73 -3.65 -9.74
C PRO A 107 -8.05 -4.23 -11.13
N ALA A 108 -9.34 -4.32 -11.45
CA ALA A 108 -9.84 -4.64 -12.79
C ALA A 108 -10.03 -3.38 -13.65
N GLU A 109 -10.30 -2.26 -13.00
CA GLU A 109 -10.74 -1.02 -13.62
C GLU A 109 -9.76 0.12 -13.31
N GLY A 110 -9.76 1.13 -14.17
CA GLY A 110 -9.05 2.38 -13.91
C GLY A 110 -9.89 3.29 -13.03
N MET A 111 -9.23 4.09 -12.21
CA MET A 111 -9.88 5.13 -11.41
C MET A 111 -10.32 6.30 -12.32
N ASP A 112 -11.60 6.68 -12.30
CA ASP A 112 -12.16 7.80 -13.09
C ASP A 112 -12.55 9.04 -12.25
N TYR A 113 -12.30 8.98 -10.94
CA TYR A 113 -12.46 10.07 -9.98
C TYR A 113 -11.12 10.42 -9.31
N HIS A 114 -11.13 11.40 -8.41
CA HIS A 114 -10.02 11.69 -7.48
C HIS A 114 -10.38 11.20 -6.08
N TYR A 115 -9.40 10.87 -5.27
CA TYR A 115 -9.61 10.35 -3.92
C TYR A 115 -8.74 11.06 -2.90
N LYS A 116 -9.23 11.15 -1.67
CA LYS A 116 -8.41 11.41 -0.47
C LYS A 116 -8.95 10.63 0.72
N SER A 117 -8.06 10.30 1.65
CA SER A 117 -8.41 9.70 2.95
C SER A 117 -8.03 10.65 4.07
N VAL A 118 -8.68 10.53 5.24
CA VAL A 118 -8.20 11.16 6.48
C VAL A 118 -7.10 10.35 7.17
N PHE A 119 -6.63 9.28 6.53
CA PHE A 119 -5.58 8.36 6.98
C PHE A 119 -4.42 8.35 5.98
N ASP A 120 -3.20 8.07 6.47
CA ASP A 120 -2.04 7.86 5.61
C ASP A 120 -2.17 6.48 4.92
N ASP A 121 -1.86 6.44 3.62
CA ASP A 121 -1.79 5.22 2.82
C ASP A 121 -0.31 4.87 2.56
N CYS A 122 0.06 3.60 2.76
CA CYS A 122 1.30 3.03 2.23
C CYS A 122 0.96 1.89 1.27
N LEU A 123 1.28 2.06 -0.02
CA LEU A 123 0.99 1.09 -1.07
C LEU A 123 2.29 0.44 -1.55
N PHE A 124 2.44 -0.87 -1.39
CA PHE A 124 3.54 -1.62 -1.98
C PHE A 124 3.11 -2.26 -3.29
N VAL A 125 3.64 -1.78 -4.42
CA VAL A 125 3.29 -2.24 -5.78
C VAL A 125 3.96 -3.57 -6.07
N HIS A 126 3.25 -4.69 -5.96
CA HIS A 126 3.81 -6.00 -6.31
C HIS A 126 3.90 -6.17 -7.84
N HIS A 127 2.85 -5.81 -8.56
CA HIS A 127 2.80 -5.88 -10.02
C HIS A 127 2.17 -4.62 -10.61
N GLY A 128 2.63 -4.27 -11.81
CA GLY A 128 2.15 -3.10 -12.52
C GLY A 128 3.07 -1.89 -12.37
N ARG A 129 2.74 -0.86 -13.12
CA ARG A 129 3.43 0.43 -13.17
C ARG A 129 2.44 1.50 -13.55
N GLY A 130 2.77 2.76 -13.34
CA GLY A 130 1.90 3.86 -13.71
C GLY A 130 2.34 5.18 -13.13
N THR A 131 1.38 6.06 -12.91
CA THR A 131 1.60 7.39 -12.33
C THR A 131 0.58 7.67 -11.22
N LEU A 132 1.09 8.09 -10.07
CA LEU A 132 0.31 8.69 -9.00
C LEU A 132 0.22 10.20 -9.26
N TYR A 133 -0.94 10.68 -9.71
CA TYR A 133 -1.21 12.11 -9.88
C TYR A 133 -1.74 12.67 -8.58
N THR A 134 -1.15 13.75 -8.07
CA THR A 134 -1.53 14.36 -6.79
C THR A 134 -1.59 15.86 -6.90
N MET A 135 -2.18 16.51 -5.90
CA MET A 135 -2.16 17.98 -5.80
C MET A 135 -0.75 18.55 -5.59
N PHE A 136 0.24 17.69 -5.29
CA PHE A 136 1.65 18.06 -5.16
C PHE A 136 2.47 17.80 -6.43
N GLY A 137 1.90 17.15 -7.45
CA GLY A 137 2.60 16.74 -8.66
C GLY A 137 2.41 15.26 -9.00
N ALA A 138 3.10 14.82 -10.04
CA ALA A 138 3.06 13.44 -10.52
C ALA A 138 4.24 12.62 -9.99
N ILE A 139 4.00 11.38 -9.58
CA ILE A 139 5.04 10.42 -9.18
C ILE A 139 4.89 9.17 -10.05
N PRO A 140 5.81 8.91 -10.99
CA PRO A 140 5.87 7.64 -11.69
C PRO A 140 6.22 6.51 -10.72
N PHE A 141 5.55 5.37 -10.87
CA PHE A 141 5.78 4.19 -10.05
C PHE A 141 5.86 2.93 -10.92
N GLY A 142 6.48 1.89 -10.39
CA GLY A 142 6.67 0.59 -10.99
C GLY A 142 6.61 -0.53 -9.95
N PRO A 143 6.96 -1.76 -10.35
CA PRO A 143 7.06 -2.88 -9.43
C PRO A 143 8.02 -2.55 -8.29
N LYS A 144 7.68 -3.06 -7.10
CA LYS A 144 8.44 -2.95 -5.85
C LYS A 144 8.53 -1.56 -5.23
N ASP A 145 7.77 -0.60 -5.76
CA ASP A 145 7.65 0.72 -5.14
C ASP A 145 6.70 0.70 -3.95
N TYR A 146 7.14 1.32 -2.87
CA TYR A 146 6.27 1.90 -1.87
C TYR A 146 5.81 3.28 -2.33
N LEU A 147 4.51 3.53 -2.29
CA LEU A 147 3.91 4.86 -2.39
C LEU A 147 3.41 5.26 -1.00
N VAL A 148 4.05 6.26 -0.40
CA VAL A 148 3.59 6.82 0.88
C VAL A 148 2.80 8.08 0.57
N ILE A 149 1.51 8.06 0.92
CA ILE A 149 0.54 9.10 0.58
C ILE A 149 -0.02 9.66 1.90
N PRO A 150 0.41 10.87 2.31
CA PRO A 150 -0.10 11.48 3.52
C PRO A 150 -1.61 11.73 3.43
N LYS A 151 -2.30 11.58 4.57
CA LYS A 151 -3.71 11.92 4.73
C LYS A 151 -4.04 13.31 4.19
N GLY A 152 -5.21 13.44 3.59
CA GLY A 152 -5.72 14.66 2.97
C GLY A 152 -5.21 14.90 1.55
N THR A 153 -4.17 14.21 1.09
CA THR A 153 -3.64 14.34 -0.27
C THR A 153 -4.72 13.93 -1.27
N ILE A 154 -5.13 14.85 -2.15
CA ILE A 154 -5.98 14.50 -3.28
C ILE A 154 -5.12 13.83 -4.33
N TYR A 155 -5.50 12.62 -4.75
CA TYR A 155 -4.76 11.87 -5.75
C TYR A 155 -5.66 11.06 -6.69
N ARG A 156 -5.04 10.62 -7.79
CA ARG A 156 -5.55 9.59 -8.70
C ARG A 156 -4.41 8.62 -9.01
N LEU A 157 -4.65 7.34 -8.77
CA LEU A 157 -3.68 6.28 -9.04
C LEU A 157 -3.99 5.65 -10.41
N VAL A 158 -3.15 5.93 -11.40
CA VAL A 158 -3.36 5.50 -12.79
C VAL A 158 -2.32 4.48 -13.16
N PHE A 159 -2.73 3.23 -13.36
CA PHE A 159 -1.87 2.19 -13.92
C PHE A 159 -1.77 2.32 -15.44
N ASP A 160 -0.60 2.01 -15.97
CA ASP A 160 -0.40 1.85 -17.41
C ASP A 160 -1.22 0.66 -17.92
N LYS A 161 -1.51 0.64 -19.23
CA LYS A 161 -2.10 -0.54 -19.86
C LYS A 161 -1.12 -1.71 -19.77
N ALA A 162 -1.55 -2.78 -19.11
CA ALA A 162 -0.77 -4.01 -19.00
C ALA A 162 -0.38 -4.53 -20.38
N LYS A 163 0.88 -4.95 -20.53
CA LYS A 163 1.34 -5.58 -21.77
C LYS A 163 0.85 -7.03 -21.84
N ALA A 164 0.78 -7.56 -23.06
CA ALA A 164 0.53 -9.00 -23.23
C ALA A 164 1.61 -9.79 -22.47
N ASN A 165 1.18 -10.68 -21.59
CA ASN A 165 2.00 -11.53 -20.70
C ASN A 165 2.52 -10.89 -19.39
N GLU A 166 2.12 -9.67 -19.04
CA GLU A 166 2.36 -9.15 -17.68
C GLU A 166 1.26 -9.65 -16.73
N PRO A 167 1.58 -9.92 -15.44
CA PRO A 167 0.56 -10.22 -14.44
C PRO A 167 -0.38 -9.02 -14.25
N ALA A 168 -1.59 -9.29 -13.76
CA ALA A 168 -2.52 -8.22 -13.39
C ALA A 168 -1.88 -7.28 -12.36
N ASN A 169 -2.19 -5.99 -12.47
CA ASN A 169 -1.77 -4.99 -11.49
C ASN A 169 -2.15 -5.46 -10.08
N ARG A 170 -1.23 -5.30 -9.13
CA ARG A 170 -1.39 -5.79 -7.76
C ARG A 170 -0.58 -4.93 -6.80
N PHE A 171 -1.19 -4.55 -5.70
CA PHE A 171 -0.46 -3.93 -4.60
C PHE A 171 -1.01 -4.38 -3.24
N VAL A 172 -0.12 -4.36 -2.25
CA VAL A 172 -0.48 -4.46 -0.83
C VAL A 172 -0.69 -3.06 -0.31
N PHE A 173 -1.68 -2.85 0.54
CA PHE A 173 -1.89 -1.56 1.19
C PHE A 173 -1.84 -1.74 2.71
N MET A 174 -1.31 -0.71 3.38
CA MET A 174 -1.36 -0.51 4.83
C MET A 174 -1.86 0.92 5.07
N GLU A 175 -3.07 1.06 5.60
CA GLU A 175 -3.70 2.35 5.89
C GLU A 175 -3.68 2.61 7.40
N ALA A 176 -3.12 3.75 7.83
CA ALA A 176 -3.01 4.14 9.23
C ALA A 176 -4.34 4.68 9.78
N VAL A 177 -5.29 3.79 10.06
CA VAL A 177 -6.67 4.15 10.46
C VAL A 177 -6.79 4.81 11.85
N ASN A 178 -5.71 4.86 12.64
CA ASN A 178 -5.62 5.74 13.81
C ASN A 178 -5.30 7.21 13.47
N GLY A 179 -5.07 7.53 12.19
CA GLY A 179 -4.74 8.86 11.73
C GLY A 179 -3.31 9.31 12.01
N SER A 180 -2.41 8.39 12.39
CA SER A 180 -0.98 8.70 12.49
C SER A 180 -0.32 8.86 11.12
N LEU A 181 0.82 9.53 11.07
CA LEU A 181 1.61 9.64 9.85
C LEU A 181 2.48 8.39 9.70
N ILE A 182 2.62 7.88 8.47
CA ILE A 182 3.59 6.83 8.14
C ILE A 182 4.91 7.52 7.79
N LEU A 183 5.94 7.30 8.61
CA LEU A 183 7.21 8.00 8.54
C LEU A 183 8.41 7.04 8.58
N PRO A 184 9.59 7.47 8.13
CA PRO A 184 10.82 6.74 8.41
C PRO A 184 11.04 6.58 9.93
N PRO A 185 11.59 5.44 10.39
CA PRO A 185 11.83 5.17 11.80
C PRO A 185 12.72 6.24 12.46
N PRO A 186 12.38 6.75 13.66
CA PRO A 186 13.17 7.76 14.37
C PRO A 186 14.64 7.36 14.59
N ARG A 187 14.95 6.06 14.66
CA ARG A 187 16.32 5.56 14.79
C ARG A 187 17.20 5.76 13.54
N TYR A 188 16.58 6.04 12.40
CA TYR A 188 17.28 6.36 11.15
C TYR A 188 17.34 7.87 10.90
N LEU A 189 16.76 8.69 11.77
CA LEU A 189 16.69 10.13 11.62
C LEU A 189 17.50 10.85 12.71
N ALA A 190 18.25 11.87 12.32
CA ALA A 190 18.92 12.76 13.24
C ALA A 190 17.89 13.56 14.04
N LYS A 191 17.86 13.38 15.36
CA LYS A 191 16.87 14.01 16.26
C LYS A 191 16.73 15.54 16.12
N LYS A 192 17.78 16.24 15.68
CA LYS A 192 17.81 17.72 15.59
C LYS A 192 17.47 18.28 14.21
N SER A 193 17.78 17.55 13.14
CA SER A 193 17.64 18.03 11.76
C SER A 193 16.64 17.20 10.95
N SER A 194 16.23 16.04 11.47
CA SER A 194 15.40 15.04 10.78
C SER A 194 15.97 14.57 9.43
N GLN A 195 17.28 14.74 9.25
CA GLN A 195 18.06 14.16 8.16
C GLN A 195 18.27 12.68 8.42
N PHE A 196 18.35 11.86 7.38
CA PHE A 196 18.76 10.47 7.54
C PHE A 196 20.17 10.37 8.13
N LEU A 197 20.38 9.39 9.01
CA LEU A 197 21.70 9.06 9.56
C LEU A 197 22.44 8.15 8.57
N GLU A 198 23.76 8.24 8.51
CA GLU A 198 24.59 7.47 7.55
C GLU A 198 24.47 5.94 7.70
N HIS A 199 23.99 5.44 8.84
CA HIS A 199 23.71 4.02 9.04
C HIS A 199 22.28 3.61 8.64
N ALA A 200 21.45 4.54 8.21
CA ALA A 200 20.11 4.25 7.73
C ALA A 200 20.18 3.34 6.48
N PRO A 201 19.27 2.38 6.34
CA PRO A 201 19.28 1.47 5.19
C PRO A 201 18.79 2.12 3.90
N PHE A 202 18.40 3.40 3.93
CA PHE A 202 18.06 4.21 2.76
C PHE A 202 18.21 5.68 3.13
N CYS A 203 18.31 6.56 2.14
CA CYS A 203 18.55 7.98 2.33
C CYS A 203 17.60 8.83 1.47
N GLU A 204 17.73 10.16 1.56
CA GLU A 204 16.89 11.09 0.82
C GLU A 204 16.95 10.90 -0.71
N ARG A 205 18.07 10.38 -1.23
CA ARG A 205 18.27 10.19 -2.68
C ARG A 205 17.47 9.03 -3.27
N ASP A 206 17.08 8.08 -2.42
CA ASP A 206 16.31 6.90 -2.82
C ASP A 206 14.81 7.24 -2.93
N LEU A 207 14.43 8.45 -2.53
CA LEU A 207 13.05 8.92 -2.50
C LEU A 207 12.73 9.71 -3.76
N ARG A 208 11.74 9.24 -4.51
CA ARG A 208 11.22 9.93 -5.70
C ARG A 208 10.05 10.82 -5.32
N LEU A 209 10.29 12.11 -5.43
CA LEU A 209 9.35 13.18 -5.11
C LEU A 209 8.39 13.50 -6.26
N PRO A 210 7.31 14.24 -5.98
CA PRO A 210 6.44 14.78 -7.03
C PRO A 210 7.21 15.60 -8.06
N GLN A 211 6.85 15.44 -9.33
CA GLN A 211 7.44 16.14 -10.47
C GLN A 211 6.34 16.82 -11.31
N LEU A 212 6.76 17.66 -12.26
CA LEU A 212 5.85 18.20 -13.27
C LEU A 212 5.43 17.09 -14.26
N PRO A 213 4.22 17.16 -14.84
CA PRO A 213 3.19 18.18 -14.64
C PRO A 213 2.48 18.06 -13.28
N MET A 214 2.11 19.21 -12.69
CA MET A 214 1.45 19.30 -11.37
C MET A 214 0.10 20.02 -11.40
N THR A 215 -0.11 20.93 -12.36
CA THR A 215 -1.22 21.87 -12.33
C THR A 215 -2.18 21.64 -13.50
N PHE A 216 -3.47 21.60 -13.21
CA PHE A 216 -4.55 21.57 -14.19
C PHE A 216 -5.46 22.79 -13.98
N ASP A 217 -5.53 23.69 -14.96
CA ASP A 217 -6.46 24.84 -14.98
C ASP A 217 -7.66 24.51 -15.86
N GLU A 218 -8.51 23.60 -15.37
CA GLU A 218 -9.69 23.12 -16.10
C GLU A 218 -10.95 23.33 -15.25
N ARG A 219 -12.02 23.80 -15.90
CA ARG A 219 -13.36 23.96 -15.31
C ARG A 219 -14.26 22.83 -15.78
N GLY A 220 -15.10 22.33 -14.88
CA GLY A 220 -15.96 21.17 -15.12
C GLY A 220 -16.46 20.58 -13.81
N GLU A 221 -17.11 19.44 -13.88
CA GLU A 221 -17.52 18.67 -12.69
C GLU A 221 -16.49 17.58 -12.44
N PHE A 222 -15.83 17.65 -11.28
CA PHE A 222 -14.80 16.70 -10.88
C PHE A 222 -15.17 16.06 -9.55
N GLU A 223 -15.30 14.73 -9.54
CA GLU A 223 -15.55 13.97 -8.32
C GLU A 223 -14.26 13.83 -7.50
N VAL A 224 -14.35 14.16 -6.22
CA VAL A 224 -13.38 13.81 -5.18
C VAL A 224 -14.08 12.91 -4.15
N ARG A 225 -13.70 11.64 -4.09
CA ARG A 225 -14.16 10.70 -3.06
C ARG A 225 -13.32 10.83 -1.79
N ILE A 226 -13.98 10.94 -0.64
CA ILE A 226 -13.35 11.19 0.66
C ILE A 226 -13.68 10.05 1.62
N LYS A 227 -12.68 9.25 2.01
CA LYS A 227 -12.83 8.28 3.12
C LYS A 227 -12.67 9.00 4.45
N SER A 228 -13.71 8.94 5.28
CA SER A 228 -13.70 9.48 6.64
C SER A 228 -14.81 8.84 7.47
N ARG A 229 -14.56 8.62 8.77
CA ARG A 229 -15.58 8.12 9.72
C ARG A 229 -16.22 6.79 9.29
N GLY A 230 -15.42 5.89 8.71
CA GLY A 230 -15.88 4.58 8.23
C GLY A 230 -16.64 4.62 6.90
N TRP A 231 -16.85 5.78 6.29
CA TRP A 231 -17.63 5.94 5.06
C TRP A 231 -16.82 6.62 3.96
N VAL A 232 -17.19 6.35 2.71
CA VAL A 232 -16.74 7.12 1.55
C VAL A 232 -17.84 8.07 1.11
N HIS A 233 -17.47 9.32 0.88
CA HIS A 233 -18.38 10.40 0.46
C HIS A 233 -17.92 10.96 -0.88
N SER A 234 -18.85 11.28 -1.77
CA SER A 234 -18.56 12.02 -3.00
C SER A 234 -18.67 13.52 -2.74
N TYR A 235 -17.70 14.28 -3.24
CA TYR A 235 -17.70 15.74 -3.26
C TYR A 235 -17.46 16.20 -4.70
N THR A 236 -18.33 17.06 -5.23
CA THR A 236 -18.19 17.59 -6.60
C THR A 236 -17.50 18.95 -6.56
N HIS A 237 -16.40 19.08 -7.28
CA HIS A 237 -15.68 20.33 -7.49
C HIS A 237 -15.99 20.91 -8.87
N ALA A 238 -16.03 22.24 -8.97
CA ALA A 238 -16.30 22.99 -10.21
C ALA A 238 -15.04 23.26 -11.07
N TYR A 239 -13.92 22.61 -10.73
CA TYR A 239 -12.61 22.71 -11.38
C TYR A 239 -11.78 21.47 -11.03
N HIS A 240 -10.73 21.21 -11.82
CA HIS A 240 -9.86 20.06 -11.61
C HIS A 240 -9.20 20.16 -10.21
N PRO A 241 -9.29 19.15 -9.34
CA PRO A 241 -8.86 19.27 -7.94
C PRO A 241 -7.33 19.23 -7.75
N LEU A 242 -6.58 19.15 -8.85
CA LEU A 242 -5.12 19.20 -8.91
C LEU A 242 -4.68 20.54 -9.53
N ASP A 243 -5.17 21.65 -9.00
CA ASP A 243 -4.99 23.01 -9.54
C ASP A 243 -3.89 23.83 -8.84
N VAL A 244 -2.98 23.16 -8.15
CA VAL A 244 -1.89 23.79 -7.39
C VAL A 244 -0.80 24.26 -8.35
N VAL A 245 -0.47 25.56 -8.34
CA VAL A 245 0.62 26.14 -9.17
C VAL A 245 2.00 26.03 -8.53
N GLY A 246 2.04 25.84 -7.21
CA GLY A 246 3.26 25.65 -6.45
C GLY A 246 2.98 25.32 -5.01
N TRP A 247 3.92 24.65 -4.37
CA TRP A 247 3.89 24.35 -2.94
C TRP A 247 5.29 24.26 -2.35
N ASP A 248 5.37 24.42 -1.03
CA ASP A 248 6.57 24.12 -0.26
C ASP A 248 6.26 23.60 1.15
N GLY A 249 7.10 22.73 1.69
CA GLY A 249 6.91 22.17 3.03
C GLY A 249 7.42 20.74 3.21
N CYS A 250 6.82 20.02 4.17
CA CYS A 250 7.26 18.71 4.67
C CYS A 250 6.16 17.62 4.62
N VAL A 251 4.97 17.95 4.13
CA VAL A 251 3.87 17.00 3.96
C VAL A 251 3.57 16.87 2.47
N TYR A 252 4.06 15.79 1.87
CA TYR A 252 3.90 15.49 0.45
C TYR A 252 4.08 13.98 0.24
N PRO A 253 3.47 13.42 -0.81
CA PRO A 253 3.65 12.01 -1.16
C PRO A 253 5.03 11.77 -1.77
N TYR A 254 5.51 10.52 -1.69
CA TYR A 254 6.75 10.10 -2.34
C TYR A 254 6.68 8.61 -2.70
N ALA A 255 7.55 8.21 -3.63
CA ALA A 255 7.84 6.80 -3.91
C ALA A 255 9.22 6.40 -3.39
N PHE A 256 9.35 5.16 -2.94
CA PHE A 256 10.62 4.52 -2.53
C PHE A 256 10.65 3.10 -3.07
N ASN A 257 11.69 2.69 -3.79
CA ASN A 257 11.78 1.32 -4.29
C ASN A 257 12.45 0.42 -3.25
N ILE A 258 11.86 -0.74 -2.96
CA ILE A 258 12.43 -1.68 -1.97
C ILE A 258 13.81 -2.21 -2.38
N ASP A 259 14.13 -2.23 -3.68
CA ASP A 259 15.45 -2.67 -4.16
C ASP A 259 16.56 -1.65 -3.83
N ASP A 260 16.20 -0.39 -3.50
CA ASP A 260 17.13 0.63 -3.01
C ASP A 260 17.40 0.51 -1.49
N PHE A 261 16.64 -0.35 -0.78
CA PHE A 261 16.87 -0.63 0.63
C PHE A 261 18.18 -1.43 0.81
N SER A 262 19.14 -0.86 1.52
CA SER A 262 20.44 -1.45 1.86
C SER A 262 20.35 -2.30 3.13
N PRO A 263 20.30 -3.65 3.04
CA PRO A 263 20.04 -4.49 4.19
C PRO A 263 21.21 -4.48 5.17
N ILE A 264 20.91 -4.32 6.46
CA ILE A 264 21.92 -4.37 7.52
C ILE A 264 22.16 -5.83 7.88
N VAL A 265 23.42 -6.28 7.80
CA VAL A 265 23.84 -7.65 8.11
C VAL A 265 24.79 -7.66 9.31
N GLY A 266 24.77 -8.76 10.07
CA GLY A 266 25.58 -8.93 11.26
C GLY A 266 26.44 -10.18 11.21
N LYS A 267 27.41 -10.26 12.13
CA LYS A 267 28.14 -11.52 12.35
C LYS A 267 27.19 -12.62 12.81
N HIS A 268 26.18 -12.24 13.60
CA HIS A 268 25.12 -13.11 14.09
C HIS A 268 23.77 -12.58 13.62
N HIS A 269 22.76 -13.45 13.66
CA HIS A 269 21.39 -13.14 13.27
C HIS A 269 20.87 -11.90 14.00
N LEU A 270 20.54 -10.87 13.23
CA LEU A 270 19.99 -9.62 13.74
C LEU A 270 18.45 -9.71 13.78
N PRO A 271 17.80 -9.16 14.82
CA PRO A 271 16.35 -9.23 14.95
C PRO A 271 15.65 -8.35 13.89
N PRO A 272 14.36 -8.62 13.58
CA PRO A 272 13.61 -7.95 12.52
C PRO A 272 13.63 -6.42 12.48
N PRO A 273 13.79 -5.67 13.60
CA PRO A 273 13.91 -4.22 13.52
C PRO A 273 15.00 -3.74 12.56
N ILE A 274 16.07 -4.49 12.29
CA ILE A 274 17.07 -4.01 11.30
C ILE A 274 16.51 -3.91 9.86
N HIS A 275 15.35 -4.52 9.59
CA HIS A 275 14.65 -4.52 8.31
C HIS A 275 13.58 -3.43 8.19
N GLN A 276 13.35 -2.61 9.23
CA GLN A 276 12.27 -1.62 9.21
C GLN A 276 12.48 -0.56 8.13
N THR A 277 11.41 -0.23 7.41
CA THR A 277 11.38 0.79 6.36
C THR A 277 10.58 1.99 6.82
N PHE A 278 9.41 1.77 7.43
CA PHE A 278 8.53 2.83 7.94
C PHE A 278 7.94 2.44 9.31
N GLU A 279 7.37 3.41 10.02
CA GLU A 279 6.50 3.19 11.17
C GLU A 279 5.41 4.25 11.26
N ALA A 280 4.37 3.92 12.00
CA ALA A 280 3.38 4.86 12.48
C ALA A 280 3.03 4.53 13.94
N HIS A 281 2.01 5.17 14.51
CA HIS A 281 1.62 4.86 15.89
C HIS A 281 1.12 3.40 15.99
N ASN A 282 1.79 2.60 16.82
CA ASN A 282 1.51 1.19 17.11
C ASN A 282 1.67 0.18 15.96
N PHE A 283 2.37 0.52 14.88
CA PHE A 283 2.79 -0.50 13.91
C PHE A 283 4.06 -0.10 13.15
N VAL A 284 4.76 -1.10 12.65
CA VAL A 284 5.97 -0.94 11.83
C VAL A 284 5.83 -1.65 10.50
N ILE A 285 6.52 -1.16 9.48
CA ILE A 285 6.62 -1.77 8.16
C ILE A 285 8.07 -2.15 7.93
N CYS A 286 8.36 -3.41 7.61
CA CYS A 286 9.71 -3.92 7.38
C CYS A 286 9.86 -4.51 5.97
N SER A 287 11.04 -4.35 5.39
CA SER A 287 11.45 -4.90 4.10
C SER A 287 12.56 -5.94 4.30
N PHE A 288 12.21 -7.20 4.11
CA PHE A 288 13.17 -8.29 4.06
C PHE A 288 13.68 -8.40 2.63
N CYS A 289 14.84 -7.81 2.35
CA CYS A 289 15.43 -7.82 1.01
C CYS A 289 16.53 -8.88 0.85
N PRO A 290 16.87 -9.26 -0.41
CA PRO A 290 18.03 -10.08 -0.73
C PRO A 290 19.31 -9.53 -0.13
N ARG A 291 20.12 -10.39 0.48
CA ARG A 291 21.33 -9.99 1.22
C ARG A 291 22.28 -11.14 1.47
N LEU A 292 23.50 -10.81 1.86
CA LEU A 292 24.40 -11.74 2.53
C LEU A 292 23.80 -12.17 3.88
N LEU A 293 24.01 -13.43 4.22
CA LEU A 293 23.59 -14.00 5.50
C LEU A 293 24.66 -13.79 6.57
N ASP A 294 24.31 -14.18 7.79
CA ASP A 294 25.16 -14.04 8.99
C ASP A 294 26.53 -14.71 8.79
N PHE A 295 27.61 -13.99 9.10
CA PHE A 295 28.98 -14.39 8.72
C PHE A 295 29.81 -15.01 9.85
N HIS A 296 29.22 -15.40 10.97
CA HIS A 296 29.87 -16.28 11.93
C HIS A 296 30.06 -17.68 11.31
N PRO A 297 31.21 -18.37 11.50
CA PRO A 297 31.42 -19.72 10.96
C PRO A 297 30.33 -20.74 11.36
N ASP A 298 29.83 -20.60 12.60
CA ASP A 298 28.75 -21.42 13.16
C ASP A 298 27.39 -20.70 13.21
N ALA A 299 27.13 -19.76 12.30
CA ALA A 299 25.87 -19.03 12.29
C ALA A 299 24.67 -19.94 11.94
N ILE A 300 23.58 -19.77 12.68
CA ILE A 300 22.25 -20.17 12.21
C ILE A 300 21.69 -19.00 11.41
N VAL A 301 21.54 -19.21 10.10
CA VAL A 301 21.26 -18.15 9.12
C VAL A 301 19.78 -17.95 8.81
N VAL A 302 18.92 -18.71 9.49
CA VAL A 302 17.46 -18.54 9.49
C VAL A 302 17.02 -18.04 10.87
N PRO A 303 15.84 -17.40 10.97
CA PRO A 303 15.34 -16.89 12.24
C PRO A 303 15.24 -17.97 13.32
N TYR A 304 15.41 -17.55 14.57
CA TYR A 304 15.16 -18.40 15.73
C TYR A 304 13.65 -18.63 15.94
N ASN A 305 13.31 -19.72 16.62
CA ASN A 305 11.97 -19.87 17.20
C ASN A 305 11.77 -18.76 18.23
N HIS A 306 10.64 -18.07 18.18
CA HIS A 306 10.35 -16.98 19.10
C HIS A 306 8.87 -16.84 19.41
N SER A 307 8.61 -16.12 20.50
CA SER A 307 7.31 -15.61 20.88
C SER A 307 7.44 -14.11 21.02
N ASN A 308 6.74 -13.38 20.18
CA ASN A 308 6.56 -11.96 20.37
C ASN A 308 5.28 -11.78 21.21
N LEU A 309 5.44 -11.33 22.45
CA LEU A 309 4.33 -11.31 23.41
C LEU A 309 3.43 -10.09 23.23
N ASP A 310 3.96 -9.04 22.57
CA ASP A 310 3.33 -7.73 22.45
C ASP A 310 3.17 -7.29 20.98
N SER A 311 3.35 -8.21 20.02
CA SER A 311 3.20 -7.90 18.60
C SER A 311 2.62 -9.05 17.81
N ASP A 312 1.61 -8.74 17.01
CA ASP A 312 1.19 -9.58 15.89
C ASP A 312 2.13 -9.32 14.72
N GLU A 313 2.51 -10.37 13.99
CA GLU A 313 3.44 -10.27 12.86
C GLU A 313 2.77 -10.72 11.57
N VAL A 314 2.71 -9.84 10.56
CA VAL A 314 2.17 -10.17 9.24
C VAL A 314 3.22 -10.03 8.16
N LEU A 315 3.60 -11.15 7.54
CA LEU A 315 4.48 -11.18 6.37
C LEU A 315 3.66 -11.36 5.09
N TYR A 316 3.90 -10.50 4.11
CA TYR A 316 3.52 -10.65 2.72
C TYR A 316 4.74 -11.06 1.88
N TYR A 317 4.60 -12.19 1.19
CA TYR A 317 5.66 -12.82 0.43
C TYR A 317 5.65 -12.32 -1.02
N VAL A 318 6.73 -11.65 -1.45
CA VAL A 318 6.83 -11.00 -2.76
C VAL A 318 7.43 -11.95 -3.81
N GLU A 319 8.73 -12.24 -3.70
CA GLU A 319 9.45 -13.16 -4.58
C GLU A 319 10.64 -13.83 -3.86
N GLY A 320 11.34 -14.73 -4.56
CA GLY A 320 12.48 -15.48 -4.03
C GLY A 320 12.10 -16.81 -3.38
N ASN A 321 13.07 -17.46 -2.75
CA ASN A 321 12.88 -18.76 -2.09
C ASN A 321 12.79 -18.61 -0.56
N TYR A 322 11.61 -18.87 0.00
CA TYR A 322 11.31 -18.71 1.44
C TYR A 322 11.82 -19.90 2.27
N LYS A 323 13.13 -20.00 2.41
CA LYS A 323 13.81 -21.21 2.94
C LYS A 323 13.43 -21.60 4.37
N ALA A 324 12.93 -20.67 5.18
CA ALA A 324 12.47 -20.95 6.54
C ALA A 324 11.07 -21.62 6.59
N ARG A 325 10.27 -21.56 5.51
CA ARG A 325 8.86 -21.99 5.53
C ARG A 325 8.49 -22.80 4.28
N ARG A 326 7.81 -23.93 4.49
CA ARG A 326 7.27 -24.78 3.41
C ARG A 326 5.83 -24.39 3.09
N GLY A 327 5.45 -24.47 1.81
CA GLY A 327 4.07 -24.21 1.36
C GLY A 327 3.71 -22.73 1.19
N ILE A 328 4.67 -21.82 1.39
CA ILE A 328 4.51 -20.39 1.13
C ILE A 328 4.84 -20.09 -0.34
N GLU A 329 3.99 -19.29 -0.98
CA GLU A 329 4.12 -18.85 -2.37
C GLU A 329 4.04 -17.32 -2.49
N SER A 330 4.54 -16.77 -3.61
CA SER A 330 4.41 -15.34 -3.93
C SER A 330 2.94 -14.92 -3.86
N GLY A 331 2.65 -13.85 -3.10
CA GLY A 331 1.29 -13.39 -2.77
C GLY A 331 0.69 -14.04 -1.52
N SER A 332 1.40 -14.90 -0.81
CA SER A 332 0.95 -15.39 0.51
C SER A 332 1.04 -14.27 1.54
N LEU A 333 0.10 -14.26 2.49
CA LEU A 333 0.23 -13.56 3.76
C LEU A 333 0.24 -14.57 4.88
N THR A 334 1.09 -14.38 5.88
CA THR A 334 1.00 -15.14 7.14
C THR A 334 0.83 -14.21 8.30
N LEU A 335 -0.11 -14.53 9.20
CA LEU A 335 -0.27 -13.85 10.49
C LEU A 335 0.21 -14.78 11.61
N HIS A 336 1.11 -14.26 12.44
CA HIS A 336 1.57 -14.86 13.68
C HIS A 336 1.10 -14.00 14.85
N PRO A 337 -0.01 -14.37 15.51
CA PRO A 337 -0.54 -13.58 16.63
C PRO A 337 0.40 -13.55 17.82
N GLN A 338 0.40 -12.42 18.52
CA GLN A 338 1.16 -12.21 19.75
C GLN A 338 0.87 -13.31 20.78
N GLY A 339 1.91 -13.80 21.43
CA GLY A 339 1.81 -14.88 22.42
C GLY A 339 1.79 -16.31 21.84
N ILE A 340 1.79 -16.50 20.52
CA ILE A 340 1.98 -17.82 19.90
C ILE A 340 3.44 -17.99 19.44
N PRO A 341 4.16 -19.03 19.89
CA PRO A 341 5.48 -19.34 19.36
C PRO A 341 5.43 -19.67 17.87
N HIS A 342 6.39 -19.16 17.12
CA HIS A 342 6.57 -19.46 15.71
C HIS A 342 8.05 -19.38 15.33
N GLY A 343 8.39 -19.87 14.13
CA GLY A 343 9.79 -19.96 13.71
C GLY A 343 9.97 -20.86 12.48
N PRO A 344 11.23 -21.24 12.19
CA PRO A 344 11.54 -22.12 11.06
C PRO A 344 10.77 -23.44 11.14
N HIS A 345 10.38 -23.97 9.97
CA HIS A 345 9.81 -25.32 9.90
C HIS A 345 10.86 -26.38 10.26
N PRO A 346 10.46 -27.57 10.78
CA PRO A 346 11.41 -28.63 11.12
C PRO A 346 12.35 -28.99 9.96
N GLY A 347 13.65 -29.09 10.24
CA GLY A 347 14.70 -29.41 9.28
C GLY A 347 15.22 -28.25 8.43
N THR A 348 14.57 -27.07 8.45
CA THR A 348 15.06 -25.94 7.63
C THR A 348 16.34 -25.33 8.20
N VAL A 349 16.50 -25.36 9.53
CA VAL A 349 17.72 -24.89 10.21
C VAL A 349 18.94 -25.68 9.70
N GLU A 350 18.91 -27.01 9.79
CA GLU A 350 19.99 -27.88 9.35
C GLU A 350 20.25 -27.77 7.85
N SER A 351 19.19 -27.68 7.04
CA SER A 351 19.31 -27.61 5.57
C SER A 351 19.93 -26.30 5.06
N THR A 352 19.98 -25.25 5.89
CA THR A 352 20.47 -23.92 5.51
C THR A 352 21.88 -23.62 6.03
N ILE A 353 22.48 -24.52 6.81
CA ILE A 353 23.85 -24.38 7.31
C ILE A 353 24.83 -24.19 6.13
N GLY A 354 25.71 -23.20 6.25
CA GLY A 354 26.73 -22.87 5.26
C GLY A 354 26.24 -22.01 4.09
N MET A 355 24.95 -21.68 4.03
CA MET A 355 24.48 -20.69 3.07
C MET A 355 24.99 -19.29 3.42
N THR A 356 25.36 -18.52 2.40
CA THR A 356 25.93 -17.18 2.55
C THR A 356 25.03 -16.07 2.00
N HIS A 357 23.90 -16.42 1.38
CA HIS A 357 23.02 -15.49 0.68
C HIS A 357 21.55 -15.94 0.70
N THR A 358 20.63 -14.98 0.76
CA THR A 358 19.20 -15.18 0.52
C THR A 358 18.70 -14.25 -0.58
N ASP A 359 17.82 -14.79 -1.43
CA ASP A 359 17.09 -14.10 -2.49
C ASP A 359 15.64 -13.76 -2.09
N GLU A 360 15.28 -14.00 -0.84
CA GLU A 360 13.95 -13.72 -0.29
C GLU A 360 13.63 -12.22 -0.33
N LEU A 361 12.47 -11.89 -0.89
CA LEU A 361 11.84 -10.58 -0.78
C LEU A 361 10.47 -10.71 -0.09
N ALA A 362 10.31 -10.06 1.05
CA ALA A 362 9.06 -10.00 1.79
C ALA A 362 8.82 -8.61 2.42
N VAL A 363 7.56 -8.24 2.54
CA VAL A 363 7.12 -7.02 3.24
C VAL A 363 6.37 -7.44 4.48
N MET A 364 6.68 -6.84 5.62
CA MET A 364 6.04 -7.17 6.88
C MET A 364 5.37 -5.96 7.48
N CYS A 365 4.21 -6.16 8.10
CA CYS A 365 3.53 -5.18 8.94
C CYS A 365 3.27 -5.80 10.31
N ASP A 366 4.00 -5.33 11.30
CA ASP A 366 3.87 -5.79 12.68
C ASP A 366 3.10 -4.75 13.49
N THR A 367 2.21 -5.21 14.36
CA THR A 367 1.31 -4.35 15.12
C THR A 367 1.34 -4.67 16.60
N PHE A 368 1.36 -3.64 17.44
CA PHE A 368 1.35 -3.80 18.90
C PHE A 368 -0.05 -3.96 19.50
N ARG A 369 -1.09 -3.72 18.68
CA ARG A 369 -2.46 -4.17 18.98
C ARG A 369 -2.73 -5.47 18.23
N PRO A 370 -3.51 -6.40 18.80
CA PRO A 370 -3.96 -7.59 18.08
C PRO A 370 -4.62 -7.23 16.75
N LEU A 371 -4.32 -7.98 15.70
CA LEU A 371 -4.99 -7.93 14.42
C LEU A 371 -6.18 -8.86 14.42
N VAL A 372 -7.25 -8.40 13.79
CA VAL A 372 -8.45 -9.19 13.55
C VAL A 372 -8.52 -9.55 12.07
N ALA A 373 -8.74 -10.82 11.78
CA ALA A 373 -8.98 -11.29 10.42
C ALA A 373 -10.34 -10.80 9.93
N THR A 374 -10.43 -10.40 8.66
CA THR A 374 -11.72 -10.12 8.03
C THR A 374 -12.36 -11.40 7.50
N ARG A 375 -13.64 -11.31 7.12
CA ARG A 375 -14.33 -12.40 6.42
C ARG A 375 -13.56 -12.85 5.18
N ALA A 376 -13.01 -11.91 4.41
CA ALA A 376 -12.20 -12.21 3.23
C ALA A 376 -10.92 -12.98 3.57
N ALA A 377 -10.22 -12.63 4.67
CA ALA A 377 -9.05 -13.39 5.09
C ALA A 377 -9.39 -14.81 5.53
N VAL A 378 -10.53 -15.02 6.19
CA VAL A 378 -11.00 -16.37 6.58
C VAL A 378 -11.31 -17.22 5.34
N GLU A 379 -11.88 -16.64 4.29
CA GLU A 379 -12.20 -17.36 3.05
C GLU A 379 -10.96 -17.77 2.24
N LEU A 380 -9.86 -17.03 2.39
CA LEU A 380 -8.59 -17.26 1.73
C LEU A 380 -7.58 -18.04 2.57
N ASP A 381 -7.93 -18.40 3.81
CA ASP A 381 -7.04 -19.06 4.76
C ASP A 381 -6.79 -20.55 4.42
N GLU A 382 -5.55 -21.00 4.65
CA GLU A 382 -5.19 -22.42 4.69
C GLU A 382 -5.37 -22.94 6.13
N PRO A 383 -6.47 -23.66 6.42
CA PRO A 383 -6.80 -24.05 7.79
C PRO A 383 -5.76 -24.98 8.43
N LEU A 384 -5.00 -25.72 7.62
CA LEU A 384 -3.98 -26.65 8.10
C LEU A 384 -2.62 -25.97 8.39
N TYR A 385 -2.52 -24.65 8.22
CA TYR A 385 -1.27 -23.94 8.46
C TYR A 385 -0.66 -24.15 9.86
N PRO A 386 -1.40 -24.13 10.97
CA PRO A 386 -0.82 -24.42 12.29
C PRO A 386 -0.21 -25.84 12.39
N ALA A 387 -0.71 -26.79 11.61
CA ALA A 387 -0.20 -28.16 11.59
C ALA A 387 1.04 -28.32 10.69
N SER A 388 1.50 -27.27 9.98
CA SER A 388 2.65 -27.38 9.06
C SER A 388 4.00 -27.57 9.76
N TRP A 389 4.05 -27.37 11.09
CA TRP A 389 5.19 -27.68 11.93
C TRP A 389 5.23 -29.14 12.41
N ASP A 390 4.19 -29.94 12.16
CA ASP A 390 4.24 -31.38 12.43
C ASP A 390 5.02 -32.09 11.31
N GLU A 391 6.06 -32.85 11.68
CA GLU A 391 6.92 -33.59 10.74
C GLU A 391 6.11 -34.60 9.88
N GLY A 392 4.96 -35.08 10.37
CA GLY A 392 4.08 -36.03 9.67
C GLY A 392 3.11 -35.39 8.65
N ALA A 393 2.76 -34.11 8.81
CA ALA A 393 1.68 -33.47 8.04
C ALA A 393 2.05 -33.18 6.56
N LEU A 394 3.35 -33.17 6.23
CA LEU A 394 3.87 -32.87 4.90
C LEU A 394 3.63 -33.99 3.87
N THR A 395 3.23 -35.18 4.32
CA THR A 395 2.86 -36.27 3.41
C THR A 395 1.40 -36.20 2.94
N ALA A 396 0.55 -35.43 3.62
CA ALA A 396 -0.90 -35.39 3.37
C ALA A 396 -1.37 -34.20 2.51
N SER A 397 -0.66 -33.06 2.53
CA SER A 397 -1.10 -31.84 1.81
C SER A 397 -0.98 -31.95 0.28
N SER A 398 -0.20 -32.89 -0.26
CA SER A 398 -0.10 -33.14 -1.70
C SER A 398 -1.28 -33.94 -2.28
N LYS A 399 -2.20 -34.45 -1.45
CA LYS A 399 -3.32 -35.32 -1.89
C LYS A 399 -4.72 -34.77 -1.70
N VAL A 400 -4.92 -33.57 -1.13
CA VAL A 400 -6.27 -33.08 -0.80
C VAL A 400 -6.53 -31.67 -1.34
N ARG A 401 -7.18 -31.64 -2.50
CA ARG A 401 -8.14 -30.64 -3.07
C ARG A 401 -7.78 -30.19 -4.48
N ALA A 402 -8.21 -31.00 -5.46
CA ALA A 402 -8.71 -30.43 -6.71
C ALA A 402 -10.04 -29.72 -6.42
N PRO A 403 -10.26 -28.46 -6.86
CA PRO A 403 -11.48 -27.73 -6.55
C PRO A 403 -12.69 -28.40 -7.21
N LYS A 404 -13.64 -28.87 -6.40
CA LYS A 404 -14.98 -29.32 -6.84
C LYS A 404 -15.88 -28.17 -7.34
N ALA A 405 -15.32 -27.04 -7.77
CA ALA A 405 -16.07 -25.88 -8.25
C ALA A 405 -16.43 -25.95 -9.75
N ALA A 406 -15.82 -26.86 -10.53
CA ALA A 406 -16.03 -26.91 -11.98
C ALA A 406 -17.30 -27.70 -12.43
N LYS A 407 -17.92 -28.52 -11.55
CA LYS A 407 -19.06 -29.36 -11.95
C LYS A 407 -20.43 -28.71 -11.76
N ALA A 408 -20.58 -27.77 -10.83
CA ALA A 408 -21.87 -27.11 -10.58
C ALA A 408 -22.22 -26.03 -11.61
N ALA A 409 -21.23 -25.48 -12.34
CA ALA A 409 -21.47 -24.45 -13.36
C ALA A 409 -21.84 -25.02 -14.75
N ALA A 410 -21.62 -26.32 -14.98
CA ALA A 410 -21.96 -26.98 -16.24
C ALA A 410 -23.44 -27.39 -16.31
N GLU A 411 -24.06 -27.72 -15.18
CA GLU A 411 -25.45 -28.19 -15.12
C GLU A 411 -26.48 -27.04 -15.12
N SER A 412 -26.09 -25.81 -14.74
CA SER A 412 -26.98 -24.64 -14.75
C SER A 412 -27.04 -23.91 -16.10
N LYS A 413 -26.08 -24.14 -17.01
CA LYS A 413 -26.04 -23.52 -18.35
C LYS A 413 -26.91 -24.23 -19.40
N ALA A 414 -27.39 -25.44 -19.13
CA ALA A 414 -28.25 -26.18 -20.05
C ALA A 414 -29.75 -25.77 -20.00
N ALA A 415 -30.17 -25.00 -19.00
CA ALA A 415 -31.60 -24.72 -18.77
C ALA A 415 -32.07 -23.29 -19.14
N LYS A 416 -31.21 -22.42 -19.68
CA LYS A 416 -31.57 -21.03 -20.04
C LYS A 416 -31.01 -20.58 -21.39
N GLN A 417 -31.36 -21.30 -22.46
CA GLN A 417 -31.29 -20.76 -23.83
C GLN A 417 -32.53 -21.15 -24.64
N SER A 418 -33.66 -20.53 -24.34
CA SER A 418 -34.75 -20.39 -25.31
C SER A 418 -35.63 -19.16 -25.00
N SER A 419 -35.23 -17.99 -25.47
CA SER A 419 -36.17 -16.99 -26.03
C SER A 419 -35.43 -15.73 -26.48
N LYS A 420 -35.65 -15.41 -27.74
CA LYS A 420 -35.14 -14.27 -28.52
C LYS A 420 -35.61 -12.91 -27.97
N GLY A 421 -34.88 -11.85 -28.35
CA GLY A 421 -35.41 -10.48 -28.39
C GLY A 421 -34.37 -9.42 -28.78
N LYS A 422 -34.22 -9.15 -30.07
CA LYS A 422 -33.42 -8.04 -30.64
C LYS A 422 -34.07 -6.69 -30.30
N THR A 423 -33.28 -5.71 -29.86
CA THR A 423 -33.44 -4.30 -30.26
C THR A 423 -32.11 -3.55 -30.14
N ALA A 424 -31.67 -2.96 -31.24
CA ALA A 424 -30.47 -2.13 -31.34
C ALA A 424 -30.79 -0.68 -30.95
N ARG A 425 -29.89 -0.04 -30.19
CA ARG A 425 -29.79 1.42 -30.10
C ARG A 425 -28.31 1.83 -30.14
N ARG A 426 -28.00 2.71 -31.08
CA ARG A 426 -26.70 3.36 -31.32
C ARG A 426 -26.34 4.28 -30.14
N ALA A 427 -25.07 4.28 -29.74
CA ALA A 427 -24.44 5.31 -28.93
C ALA A 427 -23.54 6.20 -29.81
N PRO A 428 -23.39 7.50 -29.52
CA PRO A 428 -22.61 8.41 -30.35
C PRO A 428 -21.11 8.32 -30.06
N ALA A 429 -20.31 8.67 -31.08
CA ALA A 429 -18.86 8.64 -31.08
C ALA A 429 -18.24 9.63 -30.08
N ARG A 430 -17.24 9.18 -29.32
CA ARG A 430 -16.36 10.03 -28.52
C ARG A 430 -15.18 10.51 -29.38
N THR A 431 -15.01 11.82 -29.43
CA THR A 431 -13.92 12.56 -30.08
C THR A 431 -12.61 12.35 -29.32
N ALA A 432 -11.52 12.19 -30.07
CA ALA A 432 -10.16 12.09 -29.55
C ALA A 432 -9.70 13.44 -28.99
N ILE A 433 -9.18 13.44 -27.76
CA ILE A 433 -8.48 14.59 -27.18
C ILE A 433 -7.03 14.53 -27.66
N THR A 434 -6.63 15.51 -28.45
CA THR A 434 -5.25 15.75 -28.86
C THR A 434 -4.53 16.55 -27.78
N ASN A 435 -3.47 15.99 -27.20
CA ASN A 435 -2.53 16.72 -26.37
C ASN A 435 -1.79 17.76 -27.22
N THR A 436 -1.80 19.02 -26.79
CA THR A 436 -0.93 20.08 -27.32
C THR A 436 0.02 20.50 -26.22
N TRP A 437 1.29 20.12 -26.34
CA TRP A 437 2.39 20.62 -25.51
C TRP A 437 3.61 20.85 -26.41
N ASP A 438 3.97 22.13 -26.54
CA ASP A 438 5.35 22.61 -26.69
C ASP A 438 5.75 23.25 -25.35
#